data_AF-A0A5D0VXY0-F1
#
_entry.id   AF-A0A5D0VXY0-F1
#
_cell.length_a   1.000
_cell.length_b   1.000
_cell.length_c   1.000
_cell.angle_alpha   90.00
_cell.angle_beta   90.00
_cell.angle_gamma   90.00
#
_symmetry.space_group_name_H-M   'P 1'
#
loop_
_entity.id
_entity.type
_entity.pdbx_description
1 polymer ?
#
loop_
_entity_poly.entity_id
_entity_poly.type
_entity_poly.pdbx_seq_one_letter_code
_entity_poly.pdbx_strand_id
1 'polypeptide(L)' 'MRGTSLKDNELYAPAAALRSKYVWYELAYRCRFDGEGVVTAFAYSMGAEIDRSLWDELGLAPIH' A
#
# COMPACT_ATOMS: atom_id res chain seq x y z
N MET A 1 16.43 4.00 3.55
CA MET A 1 15.13 3.71 2.90
C MET A 1 14.18 3.15 3.95
N ARG A 2 13.02 3.77 4.17
CA ARG A 2 11.94 3.16 4.98
C ARG A 2 11.11 2.29 4.04
N GLY A 3 11.51 1.03 3.89
CA GLY A 3 10.77 0.05 3.10
C GLY A 3 9.70 -0.65 3.92
N THR A 4 8.93 -1.50 3.26
CA THR A 4 8.04 -2.45 3.91
C THR A 4 8.84 -3.32 4.89
N SER A 5 8.32 -3.48 6.11
CA SER A 5 8.91 -4.33 7.14
C SER A 5 7.93 -5.39 7.58
N LEU A 6 8.38 -6.64 7.68
CA LEU A 6 7.66 -7.72 8.33
C LEU A 6 8.30 -7.99 9.69
N LYS A 7 7.52 -7.96 10.76
CA LYS A 7 7.97 -8.34 12.10
C LYS A 7 6.92 -9.23 12.75
N ASP A 8 7.35 -10.38 13.26
CA ASP A 8 6.47 -11.41 13.77
C ASP A 8 5.40 -11.75 12.72
N ASN A 9 4.12 -11.52 13.04
CA ASN A 9 3.00 -11.70 12.12
C ASN A 9 2.39 -10.38 11.65
N GLU A 10 3.14 -9.27 11.70
CA GLU A 10 2.67 -7.95 11.30
C GLU A 10 3.53 -7.36 10.17
N LEU A 11 2.90 -7.07 9.02
CA LEU A 11 3.48 -6.34 7.90
C LEU A 11 3.14 -4.88 8.04
N TYR A 12 4.15 -4.02 8.01
CA TYR A 12 3.99 -2.58 7.93
C TYR A 12 4.54 -2.06 6.61
N ALA A 13 3.67 -1.41 5.82
CA ALA A 13 4.02 -0.74 4.58
C ALA A 13 3.77 0.77 4.76
N PRO A 14 4.81 1.58 5.04
CA PRO A 14 4.67 3.02 5.27
C PRO A 14 4.44 3.83 3.99
N ALA A 15 4.77 3.27 2.81
CA ALA A 15 4.69 3.93 1.52
C ALA A 15 4.20 2.92 0.46
N ALA A 16 2.89 2.88 0.26
CA ALA A 16 2.21 2.08 -0.75
C ALA A 16 1.28 2.96 -1.59
N ALA A 17 0.68 2.37 -2.63
CA ALA A 17 -0.31 3.02 -3.46
C ALA A 17 -1.55 2.13 -3.62
N LEU A 18 -2.73 2.74 -3.62
CA LEU A 18 -4.00 2.07 -3.92
C LEU A 18 -4.70 2.76 -5.08
N ARG A 19 -5.24 1.97 -6.01
CA ARG A 19 -6.02 2.47 -7.14
C ARG A 19 -7.52 2.30 -6.88
N SER A 20 -8.30 3.34 -7.16
CA SER A 20 -9.77 3.28 -7.17
C SER A 20 -10.32 4.17 -8.27
N LYS A 21 -11.21 3.63 -9.12
CA LYS A 21 -11.81 4.31 -10.28
C LYS A 21 -10.79 5.13 -11.10
N TYR A 22 -9.70 4.48 -11.50
CA TYR A 22 -8.62 5.08 -12.31
C TYR A 22 -7.75 6.13 -11.60
N VAL A 23 -7.95 6.39 -10.31
CA VAL A 23 -7.14 7.33 -9.53
C VAL A 23 -6.25 6.57 -8.55
N TRP A 24 -4.99 6.99 -8.43
CA TRP A 24 -4.04 6.44 -7.47
C TRP A 24 -3.96 7.31 -6.22
N TYR A 25 -3.87 6.68 -5.06
CA TYR A 25 -3.78 7.35 -3.76
C TYR A 25 -2.59 6.80 -2.99
N GLU A 26 -1.95 7.68 -2.22
CA GLU A 26 -0.98 7.26 -1.21
C GLU A 26 -1.67 6.39 -0.15
N LEU A 27 -0.97 5.35 0.30
CA LEU A 27 -1.48 4.45 1.32
C LEU A 27 -0.36 4.08 2.29
N ALA A 28 -0.64 4.17 3.58
CA ALA A 28 0.12 3.48 4.61
C ALA A 28 -0.78 2.42 5.23
N TYR A 29 -0.28 1.20 5.42
CA TYR A 29 -1.08 0.13 6.01
C TYR A 29 -0.29 -0.81 6.90
N ARG A 30 -1.03 -1.48 7.79
CA ARG A 30 -0.59 -2.60 8.62
C ARG A 30 -1.49 -3.80 8.38
N CYS A 31 -0.90 -4.95 8.11
CA CYS A 31 -1.59 -6.24 8.04
C CYS A 31 -1.10 -7.14 9.16
N ARG A 32 -2.02 -7.80 9.87
CA ARG A 32 -1.70 -8.92 10.76
C ARG A 32 -2.09 -10.24 10.11
N PHE A 33 -1.25 -11.26 10.25
CA PHE A 33 -1.50 -12.62 9.78
C PHE A 33 -1.79 -13.59 10.94
N ASP A 34 -2.52 -14.66 10.68
CA ASP A 34 -2.75 -15.76 11.63
C ASP A 34 -1.56 -16.73 11.80
N GLY A 35 -0.54 -16.62 10.95
CA GLY A 35 0.61 -17.53 10.90
C GLY A 35 0.58 -18.50 9.71
N GLU A 36 -0.59 -18.73 9.12
CA GLU A 36 -0.79 -19.52 7.88
C GLU A 36 -0.88 -18.63 6.63
N GLY A 37 -0.67 -17.32 6.80
CA GLY A 37 -0.68 -16.32 5.75
C GLY A 37 -2.04 -15.67 5.51
N VAL A 38 -3.06 -15.95 6.32
CA VAL A 38 -4.37 -15.29 6.21
C VAL A 38 -4.33 -13.96 6.96
N VAL A 39 -4.79 -12.89 6.31
CA VAL A 39 -4.91 -11.57 6.96
C VAL A 39 -6.07 -11.60 7.95
N THR A 40 -5.77 -11.34 9.22
CA THR A 40 -6.75 -11.31 10.33
C THR A 40 -7.10 -9.90 10.77
N ALA A 41 -6.23 -8.92 10.50
CA ALA A 41 -6.52 -7.51 10.74
C ALA A 41 -5.85 -6.64 9.67
N PHE A 42 -6.56 -5.61 9.22
CA PHE A 42 -6.07 -4.63 8.27
C PHE A 42 -6.41 -3.23 8.77
N ALA A 43 -5.38 -2.42 8.97
CA ALA A 43 -5.52 -1.00 9.32
C ALA A 43 -4.80 -0.16 8.28
N TYR A 44 -5.43 0.91 7.80
CA TYR A 44 -4.86 1.75 6.78
C TYR A 44 -5.09 3.23 7.06
N SER A 45 -4.24 4.05 6.46
CA SER A 45 -4.40 5.50 6.36
C SER A 45 -4.26 5.87 4.90
N MET A 46 -5.31 6.52 4.38
CA MET A 46 -5.33 7.03 3.01
C MET A 46 -4.70 8.42 2.99
N GLY A 47 -3.73 8.61 2.10
CA GLY A 47 -3.13 9.90 1.83
C GLY A 47 -3.77 10.58 0.62
N ALA A 48 -3.04 11.53 0.04
CA ALA A 48 -3.52 12.29 -1.10
C ALA A 48 -3.61 11.44 -2.37
N GLU A 49 -4.33 11.97 -3.37
CA GLU A 49 -4.19 11.51 -4.75
C GLU A 49 -2.74 11.69 -5.22
N ILE A 50 -2.20 10.66 -5.87
CA ILE A 50 -0.87 10.71 -6.47
C ILE A 50 -1.00 11.37 -7.83
N ASP A 51 -0.26 12.47 -8.02
CA ASP A 51 -0.24 13.21 -9.28
C ASP A 51 0.11 12.28 -10.45
N ARG A 52 -0.67 12.39 -11.52
CA ARG A 52 -0.51 11.56 -12.72
C ARG A 52 0.88 11.65 -13.33
N SER A 53 1.55 12.79 -13.23
CA SER A 53 2.92 12.97 -13.72
C SER A 53 3.95 12.07 -13.03
N LEU A 54 3.64 11.57 -11.83
CA LEU A 54 4.50 10.68 -11.05
C LEU A 54 4.23 9.19 -11.33
N TRP A 55 3.18 8.85 -12.07
CA TRP A 55 2.75 7.45 -12.19
C TRP A 55 3.79 6.57 -12.89
N ASP A 56 4.39 7.05 -13.98
CA ASP A 56 5.41 6.28 -14.71
C ASP A 56 6.68 6.09 -13.86
N GLU A 57 7.08 7.11 -13.11
CA GLU A 57 8.23 7.04 -12.19
C GLU A 57 7.98 6.00 -11.08
N LEU A 58 6.75 5.94 -10.56
CA LEU A 58 6.35 5.06 -9.48
C LEU A 58 5.87 3.68 -9.97
N GLY A 59 5.85 3.42 -11.28
CA GLY A 59 5.35 2.17 -11.86
C GLY A 59 3.84 1.95 -11.70
N LEU A 60 3.06 3.03 -11.57
CA LEU A 60 1.62 3.00 -11.37
C LEU A 60 0.89 2.93 -12.72
N ALA A 61 0.37 1.76 -13.06
CA ALA A 61 -0.26 1.55 -14.36
C ALA A 61 -1.52 2.42 -14.57
N PRO A 62 -1.67 3.06 -15.75
CA PRO A 62 -2.84 3.88 -16.06
C PRO A 62 -4.08 3.05 -16.44
N ILE A 63 -3.90 1.83 -16.96
CA ILE A 63 -4.98 0.93 -17.44
C ILE A 63 -4.63 -0.52 -17.06
N HIS A 64 -5.59 -1.23 -16.46
CA HIS A 64 -5.59 -2.67 -16.22
C HIS A 64 -7.00 -3.19 -16.53
#